data_AF-D3DGH9-F1
#
_entry.id   AF-D3DGH9-F1
#
_cell.length_a   1.000
_cell.length_b   1.000
_cell.length_c   1.000
_cell.angle_alpha   90.00
_cell.angle_beta   90.00
_cell.angle_gamma   90.00
#
_symmetry.space_group_name_H-M   'P 1'
#
loop_
_entity.id
_entity.type
_entity.pdbx_description
1 polymer ?
#
loop_
_entity_poly.entity_id
_entity_poly.type
_entity_poly.pdbx_seq_one_letter_code
_entity_poly.pdbx_strand_id
1 'polypeptide(L)'
;MEEKDQLKFYISEIAKLMGLAQPVGFMLSYEVGDIWIDVYVERGEDEWQNRTYTISVPKNKGDKLRNFVEAVGGNTSDMMADAERVYASLTQEDWEQVSTSIMNLL
;
A
#
# COMPACT_ATOMS: atom_id res chain seq x y z
N MET A 1 5.13 24.81 1.62
CA MET A 1 5.91 23.60 1.37
C MET A 1 5.02 22.69 0.55
N GLU A 2 5.39 22.43 -0.69
CA GLU A 2 4.61 21.55 -1.57
C GLU A 2 4.52 20.15 -0.92
N GLU A 3 3.42 19.42 -1.10
CA GLU A 3 3.20 18.11 -0.46
C GLU A 3 4.37 17.12 -0.67
N LYS A 4 5.02 17.23 -1.84
CA LYS A 4 6.21 16.48 -2.24
C LYS A 4 7.40 16.68 -1.30
N ASP A 5 7.64 17.93 -0.90
CA ASP A 5 8.69 18.27 0.06
C ASP A 5 8.38 17.72 1.45
N GLN A 6 7.08 17.60 1.79
CA GLN A 6 6.65 17.09 3.09
C GLN A 6 6.94 15.60 3.26
N LEU A 7 6.63 14.76 2.26
CA LEU A 7 6.87 13.32 2.36
C LEU A 7 8.37 13.00 2.49
N LYS A 8 9.21 13.68 1.70
CA LYS A 8 10.67 13.56 1.78
C LYS A 8 11.21 13.97 3.15
N PHE A 9 10.69 15.06 3.70
CA PHE A 9 11.03 15.54 5.03
C PHE A 9 10.66 14.50 6.10
N TYR A 10 9.41 14.01 6.11
CA TYR A 10 8.96 13.07 7.13
C TYR A 10 9.69 11.73 7.08
N ILE A 11 9.90 11.15 5.89
CA ILE A 11 10.68 9.91 5.77
C ILE A 11 12.11 10.10 6.29
N SER A 12 12.73 11.24 5.98
CA SER A 12 14.09 11.54 6.47
C SER A 12 14.14 11.72 7.99
N GLU A 13 13.15 12.40 8.58
CA GLU A 13 13.07 12.56 10.03
C GLU A 13 12.78 11.23 10.74
N ILE A 14 11.89 10.39 10.20
CA ILE A 14 11.64 9.03 10.72
C ILE A 14 12.94 8.20 10.68
N ALA A 15 13.63 8.17 9.54
CA ALA A 15 14.88 7.43 9.40
C ALA A 15 15.93 7.91 10.40
N LYS A 16 16.08 9.22 10.56
CA LYS A 16 17.01 9.84 11.51
C LYS A 16 16.67 9.50 12.96
N LEU A 17 15.40 9.62 13.36
CA LEU A 17 14.94 9.27 14.71
C LEU A 17 15.17 7.79 15.04
N MET A 18 15.10 6.93 14.03
CA MET A 18 15.36 5.49 14.15
C MET A 18 16.84 5.13 14.00
N GLY A 19 17.74 6.10 13.77
CA GLY A 19 19.16 5.85 13.58
C GLY A 19 19.49 5.07 12.30
N LEU A 20 18.62 5.15 11.29
CA LEU A 20 18.77 4.45 10.01
C LEU A 20 19.60 5.28 9.02
N ALA A 21 20.24 4.57 8.09
CA ALA A 21 20.78 5.20 6.89
C ALA A 21 19.65 5.80 6.04
N GLN A 22 19.98 6.74 5.16
CA GLN A 22 18.95 7.37 4.34
C GLN A 22 18.31 6.34 3.39
N PRO A 23 16.98 6.16 3.43
CA PRO A 23 16.33 5.10 2.65
C PRO A 23 16.32 5.42 1.15
N VAL A 24 16.39 4.36 0.34
CA VAL A 24 16.14 4.37 -1.10
C VAL A 24 14.72 3.91 -1.45
N GLY A 25 14.04 3.31 -0.47
CA GLY A 25 12.65 2.88 -0.51
C GLY A 25 12.08 2.99 0.90
N PHE A 26 10.79 3.29 1.02
CA PHE A 26 10.11 3.39 2.30
C PHE A 26 8.80 2.62 2.24
N MET A 27 8.55 1.80 3.25
CA MET A 27 7.33 1.01 3.40
C MET A 27 6.58 1.51 4.64
N LEU A 28 5.32 1.91 4.46
CA LEU A 28 4.40 2.15 5.57
C LEU A 28 3.40 1.00 5.61
N SER A 29 3.44 0.22 6.69
CA SER A 29 2.47 -0.85 6.97
C SER A 29 1.51 -0.40 8.06
N TYR A 30 0.22 -0.58 7.84
CA TYR A 30 -0.81 -0.31 8.84
C TYR A 30 -1.98 -1.28 8.73
N GLU A 31 -2.73 -1.40 9.82
CA GLU A 31 -3.83 -2.36 9.94
C GLU A 31 -5.16 -1.63 10.19
N VAL A 32 -6.22 -2.15 9.59
CA VAL A 32 -7.61 -1.72 9.83
C VAL A 32 -8.47 -2.97 9.99
N GLY A 33 -8.86 -3.29 11.23
CA GLY A 33 -9.54 -4.54 11.53
C GLY A 33 -8.61 -5.74 11.29
N ASP A 34 -8.99 -6.64 10.39
CA ASP A 34 -8.17 -7.77 9.94
C ASP A 34 -7.48 -7.55 8.59
N ILE A 35 -7.63 -6.35 8.01
CA ILE A 35 -7.02 -5.92 6.75
C ILE A 35 -5.65 -5.31 7.06
N TRP A 36 -4.65 -5.74 6.31
CA TRP A 36 -3.31 -5.13 6.32
C TRP A 36 -3.11 -4.34 5.03
N ILE A 37 -2.54 -3.15 5.15
CA ILE A 37 -2.26 -2.27 4.03
C ILE A 37 -0.79 -1.86 4.10
N ASP A 38 -0.06 -2.18 3.04
CA ASP A 38 1.32 -1.78 2.84
C ASP A 38 1.38 -0.72 1.74
N VAL A 39 2.08 0.37 2.01
CA VAL A 39 2.35 1.43 1.03
C VAL A 39 3.85 1.52 0.83
N TYR A 40 4.31 1.04 -0.32
CA TYR A 40 5.69 1.17 -0.73
C TYR A 40 5.88 2.41 -1.59
N VAL A 41 6.94 3.17 -1.32
CA VAL A 41 7.35 4.32 -2.12
C VAL A 41 8.85 4.26 -2.43
N GLU A 42 9.23 4.64 -3.64
CA GLU A 42 10.62 4.62 -4.10
C GLU A 42 11.21 6.02 -4.11
N ARG A 43 12.51 6.12 -3.79
CA ARG A 43 13.25 7.36 -3.91
C ARG A 43 13.70 7.54 -5.36
N GLY A 44 13.12 8.52 -6.06
CA GLY A 44 13.64 9.06 -7.31
C GLY A 44 14.81 10.05 -7.09
N GLU A 45 15.28 10.68 -8.16
CA GLU A 45 16.39 11.65 -8.11
C GLU A 45 16.04 12.84 -7.21
N ASP A 46 14.85 13.43 -7.41
CA ASP A 46 14.41 14.62 -6.68
C ASP A 46 13.23 14.39 -5.73
N GLU A 47 12.37 13.40 -6.05
CA GLU A 47 11.11 13.15 -5.35
C GLU A 47 10.86 11.65 -5.04
N TRP A 48 9.94 11.40 -4.11
CA TRP A 48 9.43 10.05 -3.84
C TRP A 48 8.31 9.73 -4.84
N GLN A 49 8.43 8.60 -5.54
CA GLN A 49 7.57 8.21 -6.65
C GLN A 49 7.25 6.71 -6.62
N ASN A 50 6.53 6.22 -7.63
CA ASN A 50 6.20 4.81 -7.84
C ASN A 50 5.52 4.14 -6.63
N ARG A 51 4.39 4.71 -6.20
CA ARG A 51 3.65 4.16 -5.06
C ARG A 51 2.99 2.84 -5.42
N THR A 52 3.26 1.81 -4.63
CA THR A 52 2.58 0.52 -4.72
C THR A 52 1.81 0.29 -3.44
N TYR A 53 0.53 -0.07 -3.58
CA TYR A 53 -0.37 -0.32 -2.45
C TYR A 53 -0.70 -1.80 -2.41
N THR A 54 -0.36 -2.50 -1.33
CA THR A 54 -0.71 -3.91 -1.17
C THR A 54 -1.78 -4.03 -0.09
N ILE A 55 -2.94 -4.57 -0.46
CA ILE A 55 -4.00 -4.94 0.46
C ILE A 55 -3.86 -6.43 0.73
N SER A 56 -3.84 -6.80 2.01
CA SER A 56 -3.84 -8.19 2.43
C SER A 56 -5.00 -8.46 3.37
N VAL A 57 -5.72 -9.57 3.16
CA VAL A 57 -6.83 -10.02 3.99
C VAL A 57 -6.65 -11.48 4.39
N PRO A 58 -7.29 -11.95 5.48
CA PRO A 58 -7.32 -13.37 5.82
C PRO A 58 -7.90 -14.20 4.68
N LYS A 59 -7.44 -15.44 4.54
CA LYS A 59 -7.78 -16.30 3.38
C LYS A 59 -9.27 -16.53 3.18
N ASN A 60 -10.05 -16.59 4.25
CA ASN A 60 -11.52 -16.70 4.19
C ASN A 60 -12.23 -15.46 3.61
N LYS A 61 -11.52 -14.32 3.49
CA LYS A 61 -11.96 -13.09 2.83
C LYS A 61 -11.36 -12.91 1.42
N GLY A 62 -10.58 -13.87 0.93
CA GLY A 62 -9.89 -13.77 -0.37
C GLY A 62 -10.83 -13.48 -1.54
N ASP A 63 -11.99 -14.14 -1.59
CA ASP A 63 -12.98 -13.89 -2.65
C ASP A 63 -13.61 -12.49 -2.55
N LYS A 64 -13.77 -11.96 -1.34
CA LYS A 64 -14.22 -10.56 -1.15
C LYS A 64 -13.18 -9.59 -1.69
N LEU A 65 -11.90 -9.82 -1.41
CA LEU A 65 -10.82 -8.99 -1.94
C LEU A 65 -10.76 -9.07 -3.47
N ARG A 66 -10.92 -10.27 -4.05
CA ARG A 66 -10.99 -10.44 -5.52
C ARG A 66 -12.11 -9.60 -6.13
N ASN A 67 -13.33 -9.78 -5.64
CA ASN A 67 -14.50 -9.04 -6.15
C ASN A 67 -14.33 -7.52 -6.00
N PHE A 68 -13.69 -7.10 -4.90
CA PHE A 68 -13.39 -5.71 -4.63
C PHE A 68 -12.40 -5.11 -5.64
N VAL A 69 -11.33 -5.83 -5.96
CA VAL A 69 -10.35 -5.42 -6.99
C VAL A 69 -10.96 -5.45 -8.39
N GLU A 70 -11.76 -6.46 -8.71
CA GLU A 70 -12.50 -6.54 -10.00
C GLU A 70 -13.49 -5.38 -10.18
N ALA A 71 -14.17 -4.95 -9.12
CA ALA A 71 -15.16 -3.87 -9.19
C ALA A 71 -14.57 -2.50 -9.60
N VAL A 72 -13.26 -2.30 -9.39
CA VAL A 72 -12.54 -1.08 -9.81
C VAL A 72 -11.74 -1.27 -11.10
N GLY A 73 -11.91 -2.41 -11.78
CA GLY A 73 -11.17 -2.72 -13.00
C GLY A 73 -9.71 -3.12 -12.76
N GLY A 74 -9.33 -3.41 -11.51
CA GLY A 74 -8.00 -3.87 -11.16
C GLY A 74 -7.71 -5.30 -11.65
N ASN A 75 -6.43 -5.62 -11.82
CA ASN A 75 -6.02 -6.94 -12.31
C ASN A 75 -5.99 -7.98 -11.18
N THR A 76 -6.98 -8.89 -11.14
CA THR A 76 -7.02 -9.97 -10.14
C THR A 76 -6.13 -11.18 -10.46
N SER A 77 -5.48 -11.20 -11.64
CA SER A 77 -4.52 -12.25 -11.98
C SER A 77 -3.20 -12.13 -11.24
N ASP A 78 -2.88 -10.92 -10.74
CA ASP A 78 -1.66 -10.64 -9.97
C ASP A 78 -1.85 -10.86 -8.46
N MET A 79 -3.04 -11.32 -8.04
CA MET A 79 -3.29 -11.64 -6.63
C MET A 79 -2.47 -12.85 -6.19
N MET A 80 -1.82 -12.71 -5.04
CA MET A 80 -1.03 -13.77 -4.43
C MET A 80 -1.74 -14.30 -3.18
N ALA A 81 -1.42 -15.52 -2.77
CA ALA A 81 -1.94 -16.10 -1.54
C ALA A 81 -0.88 -16.96 -0.88
N ASP A 82 -0.83 -16.94 0.45
CA ASP A 82 -0.02 -17.84 1.26
C ASP A 82 -0.90 -18.79 2.09
N ALA A 83 -0.35 -19.34 3.17
CA ALA A 83 -1.08 -20.22 4.06
C ALA A 83 -2.27 -19.52 4.76
N GLU A 84 -2.14 -18.23 5.08
CA GLU A 84 -3.02 -17.49 5.97
C GLU A 84 -3.77 -16.34 5.30
N ARG A 85 -3.19 -15.74 4.25
CA ARG A 85 -3.67 -14.47 3.68
C ARG A 85 -3.70 -14.47 2.15
N VAL A 86 -4.48 -13.55 1.61
CA VAL A 86 -4.57 -13.22 0.19
C VAL A 86 -4.19 -11.76 0.01
N TYR A 87 -3.39 -11.48 -1.00
CA TYR A 87 -2.75 -10.20 -1.27
C TYR A 87 -3.17 -9.70 -2.65
N ALA A 88 -3.45 -8.40 -2.75
CA ALA A 88 -3.65 -7.70 -4.00
C ALA A 88 -2.75 -6.46 -4.01
N SER A 89 -1.90 -6.35 -5.02
CA SER A 89 -1.09 -5.16 -5.26
C SER A 89 -1.81 -4.27 -6.27
N LEU A 90 -1.91 -3.00 -5.93
CA LEU A 90 -2.65 -1.99 -6.67
C LEU A 90 -1.70 -0.86 -7.05
N THR A 91 -1.92 -0.33 -8.26
CA THR A 91 -1.30 0.93 -8.67
C THR A 91 -1.88 2.09 -7.85
N GLN A 92 -1.25 3.27 -7.93
CA GLN A 92 -1.81 4.46 -7.30
C GLN A 92 -3.21 4.81 -7.85
N GLU A 93 -3.42 4.66 -9.16
CA GLU A 93 -4.71 4.94 -9.80
C GLU A 93 -5.80 4.02 -9.26
N ASP A 94 -5.53 2.72 -9.19
CA ASP A 94 -6.49 1.74 -8.64
C ASP A 94 -6.75 2.01 -7.16
N TRP A 95 -5.69 2.33 -6.40
CA TRP A 95 -5.78 2.65 -4.97
C TRP A 95 -6.71 3.85 -4.70
N GLU A 96 -6.57 4.92 -5.48
CA GLU A 96 -7.40 6.12 -5.31
C GLU A 96 -8.90 5.82 -5.52
N GLN A 97 -9.23 4.88 -6.40
CA GLN A 97 -10.60 4.42 -6.62
C GLN A 97 -11.14 3.57 -5.46
N VAL A 98 -10.29 2.74 -4.83
CA VAL A 98 -10.73 1.79 -3.80
C VAL A 98 -10.64 2.31 -2.36
N SER A 99 -9.74 3.26 -2.09
CA SER A 99 -9.33 3.58 -0.72
C SER A 99 -10.48 4.05 0.17
N THR A 100 -11.47 4.74 -0.41
CA THR A 100 -12.68 5.19 0.30
C THR A 100 -13.65 4.06 0.64
N SER A 101 -13.57 2.94 -0.09
CA SER A 101 -14.46 1.79 0.03
C SER A 101 -13.79 0.59 0.72
N ILE A 102 -12.54 0.73 1.18
CA ILE A 102 -11.76 -0.37 1.78
C ILE A 102 -12.45 -0.97 3.02
N MET A 103 -13.26 -0.16 3.71
CA MET A 103 -14.07 -0.60 4.85
C MET A 103 -15.12 -1.66 4.47
N ASN A 104 -15.48 -1.79 3.20
CA ASN A 104 -16.39 -2.84 2.72
C ASN A 104 -15.77 -4.25 2.77
N LEU A 105 -14.45 -4.35 3.00
CA LEU A 105 -13.75 -5.63 3.20
C LEU A 105 -13.82 -6.15 4.65
N LEU A 106 -14.26 -5.33 5.60
CA LEU A 106 -14.47 -5.73 7.00
C LEU A 106 -15.66 -6.70 7.11
#